data_AF-A0A381W535-F1
#
_entry.id   AF-A0A381W535-F1
#
_cell.length_a   1.000
_cell.length_b   1.000
_cell.length_c   1.000
_cell.angle_alpha   90.00
_cell.angle_beta   90.00
_cell.angle_gamma   90.00
#
_symmetry.space_group_name_H-M   'P 1'
#
loop_
_entity.id
_entity.type
_entity.pdbx_description
1 polymer ?
#
loop_
_entity_poly.entity_id
_entity_poly.type
_entity_poly.pdbx_seq_one_letter_code
_entity_poly.pdbx_strand_id
1 'polypeptide(L)'
;MIGGAVEAAGNSAVVRSASNLDYKELAQADLVFVGTWVDGLILFGHRPGDLARVRRIPPLWDKQVAAFMTHAVNPGDAADKLAAVLVERGARVLDARSLHRRHLEEEVPAFVEGVLTSVDV
;
A
#
# COMPACT_ATOMS: atom_id res chain seq x y z
N MET A 1 5.13 6.77 10.06
CA MET A 1 4.66 5.61 9.25
C MET A 1 3.22 5.88 8.81
N ILE A 2 2.73 5.28 7.71
CA ILE A 2 1.45 5.62 7.05
C ILE A 2 0.27 5.82 8.01
N GLY A 3 0.00 4.87 8.91
CA GLY A 3 -1.12 4.98 9.87
C GLY A 3 -1.07 6.27 10.70
N GLY A 4 0.10 6.63 11.23
CA GLY A 4 0.26 7.87 11.99
C GLY A 4 0.12 9.14 11.13
N ALA A 5 0.42 9.08 9.84
CA ALA A 5 0.20 10.21 8.93
C ALA A 5 -1.30 10.37 8.59
N VAL A 6 -2.03 9.26 8.46
CA VAL A 6 -3.51 9.27 8.31
C VAL A 6 -4.17 9.84 9.56
N GLU A 7 -3.72 9.45 10.76
CA GLU A 7 -4.19 9.99 12.03
C GLU A 7 -3.86 11.48 12.20
N ALA A 8 -2.65 11.90 11.81
CA ALA A 8 -2.26 13.31 11.82
C ALA A 8 -3.11 14.17 10.87
N ALA A 9 -3.64 13.57 9.79
CA ALA A 9 -4.59 14.20 8.88
C ALA A 9 -6.04 14.21 9.41
N GLY A 10 -6.28 13.72 10.65
CA GLY A 10 -7.58 13.76 11.31
C GLY A 10 -8.48 12.54 11.05
N ASN A 11 -7.96 11.46 10.46
CA ASN A 11 -8.72 10.26 10.15
C ASN A 11 -8.43 9.12 11.14
N SER A 12 -9.31 8.12 11.22
CA SER A 12 -9.04 6.90 11.99
C SER A 12 -8.23 5.93 11.15
N ALA A 13 -7.19 5.33 11.73
CA ALA A 13 -6.39 4.30 11.07
C ALA A 13 -6.24 3.07 11.96
N VAL A 14 -6.24 1.90 11.33
CA VAL A 14 -5.90 0.64 11.99
C VAL A 14 -4.87 -0.08 11.15
N VAL A 15 -3.82 -0.60 11.81
CA VAL A 15 -2.74 -1.32 11.15
C VAL A 15 -2.86 -2.82 11.43
N ARG A 16 -2.85 -3.63 10.37
CA ARG A 16 -2.90 -5.09 10.42
C ARG A 16 -1.79 -5.69 9.55
N SER A 17 -1.27 -6.83 9.97
CA SER A 17 -0.42 -7.66 9.10
C SER A 17 -1.29 -8.37 8.07
N ALA A 18 -0.80 -8.54 6.84
CA ALA A 18 -1.45 -9.36 5.82
C ALA A 18 -1.65 -10.83 6.24
N SER A 19 -0.96 -11.30 7.27
CA SER A 19 -1.14 -12.64 7.85
C SER A 19 -2.25 -12.74 8.90
N ASN A 20 -2.79 -11.61 9.36
CA ASN A 20 -3.79 -11.54 10.42
C ASN A 20 -4.78 -10.40 10.12
N LEU A 21 -5.48 -10.53 9.00
CA LEU A 21 -6.50 -9.59 8.59
C LEU A 21 -7.82 -9.88 9.30
N ASP A 22 -8.43 -8.83 9.86
CA ASP A 22 -9.84 -8.85 10.23
C ASP A 22 -10.67 -8.50 8.98
N TYR A 23 -11.42 -9.48 8.47
CA TYR A 23 -12.23 -9.32 7.28
C TYR A 23 -13.39 -8.35 7.45
N LYS A 24 -13.92 -8.21 8.66
CA LYS A 24 -15.01 -7.27 8.96
C LYS A 24 -14.48 -5.85 8.94
N GLU A 25 -13.33 -5.62 9.59
CA GLU A 25 -12.65 -4.33 9.58
C GLU A 25 -12.26 -3.92 8.15
N LEU A 26 -11.67 -4.86 7.40
CA LEU A 26 -11.33 -4.63 5.99
C LEU A 26 -12.57 -4.27 5.17
N ALA A 27 -13.69 -4.97 5.35
CA ALA A 27 -14.95 -4.70 4.66
C ALA A 27 -15.54 -3.33 5.00
N GLN A 28 -15.35 -2.83 6.22
CA GLN A 28 -15.85 -1.53 6.67
C GLN A 28 -14.94 -0.35 6.33
N ALA A 29 -13.68 -0.59 5.96
CA ALA A 29 -12.75 0.49 5.62
C ALA A 29 -13.16 1.23 4.34
N ASP A 30 -13.19 2.57 4.42
CA ASP A 30 -13.43 3.48 3.28
C ASP A 30 -12.23 3.51 2.32
N LEU A 31 -11.02 3.38 2.87
CA LEU A 31 -9.75 3.38 2.16
C LEU A 31 -8.79 2.38 2.80
N VAL A 32 -8.05 1.64 1.98
CA VAL A 32 -7.03 0.68 2.44
C VAL A 32 -5.66 1.07 1.91
N PHE A 33 -4.66 1.20 2.79
CA PHE A 33 -3.26 1.32 2.39
C PHE A 33 -2.59 -0.06 2.42
N VAL A 34 -2.04 -0.52 1.30
CA VAL A 34 -1.32 -1.80 1.20
C VAL A 34 0.17 -1.53 1.01
N GLY A 35 0.95 -1.92 2.02
CA GLY A 35 2.39 -1.72 2.06
C GLY A 35 3.20 -3.01 1.98
N THR A 36 4.34 -2.99 1.29
CA THR A 36 5.39 -4.01 1.42
C THR A 36 6.78 -3.34 1.50
N TRP A 37 7.84 -4.12 1.76
CA TRP A 37 9.20 -3.60 1.87
C TRP A 37 10.17 -4.47 1.05
N VAL A 38 11.24 -3.86 0.53
CA VAL A 38 12.32 -4.55 -0.18
C VAL A 38 13.69 -4.21 0.44
N ASP A 39 14.47 -5.23 0.77
CA ASP A 39 15.79 -5.07 1.44
C ASP A 39 16.92 -4.56 0.54
N GLY A 40 16.72 -4.51 -0.78
CA GLY A 40 17.72 -4.06 -1.75
C GLY A 40 18.14 -5.19 -2.70
N LEU A 41 18.11 -4.87 -4.00
CA LEU A 41 18.31 -5.73 -5.16
C LEU A 41 17.11 -6.64 -5.53
N ILE A 42 16.08 -6.04 -6.14
CA ILE A 42 15.29 -6.71 -7.19
C ILE A 42 15.67 -6.05 -8.53
N LEU A 43 16.95 -6.13 -8.88
CA LEU A 43 17.44 -5.96 -10.25
C LEU A 43 17.82 -7.36 -10.69
N PHE A 44 17.25 -7.84 -11.80
CA PHE A 44 17.31 -9.21 -12.33
C PHE A 44 16.30 -10.20 -11.73
N GLY A 45 15.18 -10.39 -12.44
CA GLY A 45 14.43 -11.65 -12.44
C GLY A 45 13.81 -12.11 -11.11
N HIS A 46 12.47 -12.01 -11.06
CA HIS A 46 11.56 -12.74 -10.17
C HIS A 46 11.23 -12.14 -8.79
N ARG A 47 10.05 -11.49 -8.80
CA ARG A 47 9.00 -11.43 -7.76
C ARG A 47 9.35 -10.67 -6.46
N PRO A 48 8.63 -9.57 -6.15
CA PRO A 48 8.53 -9.06 -4.79
C PRO A 48 8.32 -10.20 -3.78
N GLY A 49 9.13 -10.22 -2.72
CA GLY A 49 9.16 -11.30 -1.73
C GLY A 49 7.80 -11.62 -1.08
N ASP A 50 6.84 -10.69 -1.18
CA ASP A 50 5.52 -10.81 -0.56
C ASP A 50 4.33 -10.88 -1.55
N LEU A 51 4.56 -10.97 -2.86
CA LEU A 51 3.47 -11.13 -3.84
C LEU A 51 2.57 -12.33 -3.55
N ALA A 52 3.14 -13.43 -3.03
CA ALA A 52 2.38 -14.60 -2.62
C ALA A 52 1.44 -14.30 -1.45
N ARG A 53 1.78 -13.35 -0.56
CA ARG A 53 0.93 -12.92 0.54
C ARG A 53 -0.13 -11.92 0.10
N VAL A 54 0.20 -11.03 -0.84
CA VAL A 54 -0.79 -10.14 -1.49
C VAL A 54 -1.85 -10.98 -2.22
N ARG A 55 -1.45 -12.12 -2.82
CA ARG A 55 -2.37 -13.11 -3.39
C ARG A 55 -3.23 -13.87 -2.38
N ARG A 56 -3.00 -13.71 -1.07
CA ARG A 56 -3.89 -14.23 -0.02
C ARG A 56 -4.86 -13.17 0.49
N ILE A 57 -4.73 -11.92 0.04
CA ILE A 57 -5.74 -10.90 0.33
C ILE A 57 -7.06 -11.39 -0.30
N PRO A 58 -8.16 -11.36 0.47
CA PRO A 58 -9.49 -11.65 -0.06
C PRO A 58 -9.79 -10.71 -1.23
N PRO A 59 -10.79 -11.04 -2.09
CA PRO A 59 -11.28 -10.08 -3.06
C PRO A 59 -11.56 -8.73 -2.37
N LEU A 60 -11.13 -7.63 -3.00
CA LEU A 60 -11.22 -6.30 -2.41
C LEU A 60 -12.53 -5.58 -2.76
N TRP A 61 -13.40 -6.19 -3.57
CA TRP A 61 -14.77 -5.74 -3.87
C TRP A 61 -14.88 -4.24 -4.19
N ASP A 62 -14.09 -3.78 -5.15
CA ASP A 62 -14.01 -2.38 -5.62
C ASP A 62 -13.57 -1.37 -4.56
N LYS A 63 -12.97 -1.82 -3.45
CA LYS A 63 -12.40 -0.92 -2.44
C LYS A 63 -11.38 0.02 -3.04
N GLN A 64 -11.40 1.25 -2.53
CA GLN A 64 -10.38 2.25 -2.80
C GLN A 64 -9.11 1.87 -2.05
N VAL A 65 -8.01 1.73 -2.79
CA VAL A 65 -6.74 1.23 -2.26
C VAL A 65 -5.58 2.13 -2.69
N ALA A 66 -4.66 2.39 -1.79
CA ALA A 66 -3.37 2.99 -2.11
C ALA A 66 -2.25 1.98 -1.86
N ALA A 67 -1.39 1.78 -2.85
CA ALA A 67 -0.26 0.88 -2.75
C ALA A 67 1.01 1.65 -2.39
N PHE A 68 1.82 1.12 -1.49
CA PHE A 68 3.15 1.69 -1.27
C PHE A 68 4.19 0.61 -1.00
N MET A 69 5.45 0.98 -1.18
CA MET A 69 6.55 0.14 -0.77
C MET A 69 7.74 0.93 -0.27
N THR A 70 8.40 0.44 0.76
CA THR A 70 9.65 1.04 1.23
C THR A 70 10.84 0.34 0.59
N HIS A 71 11.83 1.14 0.15
CA HIS A 71 13.02 0.61 -0.51
C HIS A 71 14.31 1.28 -0.02
N ALA A 72 15.41 0.53 -0.08
CA ALA A 72 16.75 1.01 0.24
C ALA A 72 17.56 1.48 -0.99
N VAL A 73 17.22 0.98 -2.17
CA VAL A 73 17.91 1.16 -3.47
C VAL A 73 16.84 1.29 -4.55
N ASN A 74 17.18 1.63 -5.80
CA ASN A 74 16.24 1.77 -6.91
C ASN A 74 15.18 0.63 -6.96
N PRO A 75 13.89 0.95 -6.80
CA PRO A 75 12.80 -0.01 -6.72
C PRO A 75 12.28 -0.46 -8.09
N GLY A 76 12.69 0.20 -9.19
CA GLY A 76 12.17 -0.05 -10.52
C GLY A 76 10.65 0.17 -10.59
N ASP A 77 9.96 -0.75 -11.26
CA ASP A 77 8.50 -0.78 -11.47
C ASP A 77 7.75 -1.56 -10.36
N ALA A 78 8.37 -1.71 -9.19
CA ALA A 78 7.83 -2.61 -8.16
C ALA A 78 6.50 -2.10 -7.59
N ALA A 79 6.32 -0.78 -7.42
CA ALA A 79 5.04 -0.21 -6.96
C ALA A 79 3.91 -0.49 -7.97
N ASP A 80 4.19 -0.34 -9.26
CA ASP A 80 3.23 -0.64 -10.33
C ASP A 80 2.85 -2.12 -10.35
N LYS A 81 3.81 -3.02 -10.11
CA LYS A 81 3.55 -4.46 -9.99
C LYS A 81 2.66 -4.80 -8.80
N LEU A 82 2.85 -4.11 -7.66
CA LEU A 82 1.97 -4.29 -6.51
C LEU A 82 0.55 -3.80 -6.83
N ALA A 83 0.43 -2.62 -7.44
CA ALA A 83 -0.85 -2.07 -7.89
C ALA A 83 -1.58 -3.01 -8.85
N ALA A 84 -0.89 -3.57 -9.84
CA ALA A 84 -1.46 -4.53 -10.78
C ALA A 84 -2.05 -5.75 -10.07
N VAL A 85 -1.37 -6.30 -9.06
CA VAL A 85 -1.91 -7.43 -8.27
C VAL A 85 -3.11 -7.03 -7.42
N LEU A 86 -3.17 -5.79 -6.92
CA LEU A 86 -4.34 -5.31 -6.19
C LEU A 86 -5.54 -5.10 -7.12
N VAL A 87 -5.31 -4.61 -8.34
CA VAL A 87 -6.35 -4.53 -9.39
C VAL A 87 -6.85 -5.92 -9.76
N GLU A 88 -5.96 -6.90 -9.94
CA GLU A 88 -6.35 -8.31 -10.15
C GLU A 88 -7.20 -8.87 -8.99
N ARG A 89 -7.12 -8.27 -7.80
CA ARG A 89 -7.91 -8.63 -6.61
C ARG A 89 -9.22 -7.84 -6.52
N GLY A 90 -9.54 -7.02 -7.51
CA GLY A 90 -10.74 -6.19 -7.56
C GLY A 90 -10.63 -4.91 -6.72
N ALA A 91 -9.42 -4.37 -6.53
CA ALA A 91 -9.25 -3.05 -5.94
C ALA A 91 -9.35 -1.93 -7.00
N ARG A 92 -9.88 -0.78 -6.59
CA ARG A 92 -9.67 0.49 -7.26
C ARG A 92 -8.43 1.16 -6.68
N VAL A 93 -7.30 1.04 -7.38
CA VAL A 93 -6.05 1.64 -6.91
C VAL A 93 -6.06 3.15 -7.22
N LEU A 94 -5.94 3.98 -6.18
CA LEU A 94 -5.93 5.44 -6.27
C LEU A 94 -4.54 6.01 -6.56
N ASP A 95 -3.50 5.46 -5.92
CA ASP A 95 -2.10 5.83 -6.14
C ASP A 95 -1.20 4.64 -5.75
N ALA A 96 0.00 4.59 -6.34
CA ALA A 96 1.01 3.58 -6.08
C ALA A 96 2.41 4.20 -6.03
N ARG A 97 3.10 4.13 -4.88
CA ARG A 97 4.42 4.76 -4.73
C ARG A 97 5.48 3.88 -4.09
N SER A 98 6.70 4.01 -4.60
CA SER A 98 7.89 3.56 -3.89
C SER A 98 8.44 4.71 -3.05
N LEU A 99 8.59 4.48 -1.75
CA LEU A 99 9.05 5.45 -0.77
C LEU A 99 10.47 5.09 -0.31
N HIS A 100 11.40 6.03 -0.44
CA HIS A 100 12.79 5.81 -0.09
C HIS A 100 12.95 5.81 1.44
N ARG A 101 13.54 4.76 2.00
CA ARG A 101 13.61 4.56 3.47
C ARG A 101 14.26 5.71 4.24
N ARG A 102 15.10 6.53 3.59
CA ARG A 102 15.79 7.68 4.21
C ARG A 102 14.96 8.98 4.15
N HIS A 103 13.90 9.03 3.35
CA HIS A 103 13.09 10.24 3.14
C HIS A 103 11.63 10.01 3.56
N LEU A 104 11.35 8.98 4.37
CA LEU A 104 9.99 8.64 4.78
C LEU A 104 9.30 9.79 5.52
N GLU A 105 10.03 10.64 6.23
CA GLU A 105 9.46 11.80 6.94
C GLU A 105 8.84 12.83 5.99
N GLU A 106 9.38 12.94 4.77
CA GLU A 106 8.91 13.87 3.74
C GLU A 106 7.91 13.18 2.78
N GLU A 107 8.23 11.96 2.35
CA GLU A 107 7.47 11.27 1.32
C GLU A 107 6.16 10.67 1.83
N VAL A 108 6.09 10.23 3.10
CA VAL A 108 4.86 9.65 3.68
C VAL A 108 3.74 10.67 3.81
N PRO A 109 3.93 11.87 4.39
CA PRO A 109 2.87 12.86 4.47
C PRO A 109 2.33 13.27 3.10
N ALA A 110 3.23 13.56 2.15
CA ALA A 110 2.86 13.96 0.80
C ALA A 110 2.10 12.86 0.04
N PHE A 111 2.48 11.60 0.25
CA PHE A 111 1.74 10.47 -0.32
C PHE A 111 0.34 10.33 0.29
N VAL A 112 0.24 10.36 1.62
CA VAL A 112 -1.06 10.23 2.31
C VAL A 112 -2.01 11.36 1.93
N GLU A 113 -1.54 12.60 1.89
CA GLU A 113 -2.36 13.76 1.49
C GLU A 113 -2.90 13.61 0.05
N GLY A 114 -2.05 13.19 -0.88
CA GLY A 114 -2.46 12.97 -2.27
C GLY A 114 -3.51 11.87 -2.41
N VAL A 115 -3.37 10.77 -1.66
CA VAL A 115 -4.36 9.69 -1.64
C VAL A 115 -5.67 10.16 -1.04
N LEU A 116 -5.65 10.81 0.12
CA LEU A 116 -6.87 11.27 0.80
C LEU A 116 -7.67 12.26 -0.05
N THR A 117 -6.99 13.10 -0.84
CA THR A 117 -7.64 14.02 -1.79
C THR A 117 -8.30 13.29 -2.97
N SER A 118 -7.87 12.06 -3.27
CA SER A 118 -8.34 11.26 -4.40
C SER A 118 -9.44 10.26 -4.02
N VAL A 119 -9.87 10.23 -2.76
CA VAL A 119 -10.92 9.33 -2.27
C VAL A 119 -12.29 9.84 -2.71
N ASP A 120 -13.07 8.97 -3.34
CA ASP A 120 -14.49 9.24 -3.62
C ASP A 120 -15.31 9.06 -2.33
N VAL A 121 -16.20 10.01 -2.05
CA VAL A 121 -17.10 10.05 -0.88
C VAL A 121 -18.53 9.68 -1.24
#